data_AF-A0A847I1H3-F1
#
_entry.id   AF-A0A847I1H3-F1
#
_cell.length_a   1.000
_cell.length_b   1.000
_cell.length_c   1.000
_cell.angle_alpha   90.00
_cell.angle_beta   90.00
_cell.angle_gamma   90.00
#
_symmetry.space_group_name_H-M   'P 1'
#
loop_
_entity.id
_entity.type
_entity.pdbx_description
1 polymer ?
#
loop_
_entity_poly.entity_id
_entity_poly.type
_entity_poly.pdbx_seq_one_letter_code
_entity_poly.pdbx_strand_id
1 'polypeptide(L)'
;MADIEAGPGERDGDPNAHMVFTVGLIGAILMLALLIFGVVLFQNVQALEIEEKVFTGRPVELTQQQTLQLASISEYRYISEADGVVAIPIDRAIDLFVARVREDPRQASPVAPASPDEQAQSESMEATPDTQPAGVP
;
A
#
# COMPACT_ATOMS: atom_id res chain seq x y z
N MET A 1 11.69 -92.70 -15.08
CA MET A 1 11.72 -92.57 -13.61
C MET A 1 12.83 -91.58 -13.30
N ALA A 2 12.60 -90.29 -13.03
CA ALA A 2 11.78 -89.70 -11.94
C ALA A 2 12.24 -90.31 -10.60
N ASP A 3 12.82 -89.58 -9.65
CA ASP A 3 12.41 -88.28 -9.11
C ASP A 3 13.61 -87.46 -8.60
N ILE A 4 13.61 -86.15 -8.85
CA ILE A 4 14.42 -85.19 -8.08
C ILE A 4 13.45 -84.52 -7.12
N GLU A 5 13.56 -84.86 -5.83
CA GLU A 5 12.93 -84.13 -4.73
C GLU A 5 13.48 -82.70 -4.71
N ALA A 6 12.74 -81.78 -5.32
CA ALA A 6 12.85 -80.37 -5.01
C ALA A 6 12.14 -80.14 -3.67
N GLY A 7 12.92 -80.12 -2.58
CA GLY A 7 12.43 -79.68 -1.28
C GLY A 7 11.81 -78.28 -1.39
N PRO A 8 10.73 -77.98 -0.64
CA PRO A 8 10.05 -76.70 -0.74
C PRO A 8 11.02 -75.60 -0.31
N GLY A 9 11.41 -74.78 -1.29
CA GLY A 9 12.26 -73.64 -1.05
C GLY A 9 11.50 -72.59 -0.26
N GLU A 10 11.70 -72.56 1.05
CA GLU A 10 11.74 -71.30 1.77
C GLU A 10 12.88 -70.48 1.14
N ARG A 11 12.51 -69.56 0.26
CA ARG A 11 13.43 -68.58 -0.28
C ARG A 11 13.72 -67.60 0.86
N ASP A 12 14.87 -67.74 1.49
CA ASP A 12 15.43 -66.85 2.55
C ASP A 12 15.60 -65.36 2.15
N GLY A 13 14.93 -64.91 1.09
CA GLY A 13 15.02 -63.54 0.57
C GLY A 13 13.69 -62.85 0.34
N ASP A 14 12.55 -63.43 0.74
CA ASP A 14 11.25 -62.76 0.54
C ASP A 14 11.06 -61.62 1.55
N PRO A 15 11.01 -60.34 1.13
CA PRO A 15 10.88 -59.23 2.05
C PRO A 15 9.53 -59.31 2.75
N ASN A 16 9.54 -59.38 4.08
CA ASN A 16 8.32 -59.43 4.87
C ASN A 16 7.43 -58.21 4.56
N ALA A 17 6.23 -58.45 4.03
CA ALA A 17 5.31 -57.39 3.58
C ALA A 17 5.01 -56.37 4.69
N HIS A 18 4.94 -56.82 5.95
CA HIS A 18 4.75 -55.93 7.10
C HIS A 18 5.98 -55.04 7.36
N MET A 19 7.19 -55.55 7.12
CA MET A 19 8.42 -54.77 7.26
C MET A 19 8.50 -53.70 6.17
N VAL A 20 8.18 -54.05 4.91
CA VAL A 20 8.18 -53.07 3.81
C VAL A 20 7.13 -51.98 4.05
N PHE A 21 5.93 -52.38 4.49
CA PHE A 21 4.85 -51.44 4.79
C PHE A 21 5.21 -50.47 5.92
N THR A 22 5.77 -50.97 7.02
CA THR A 22 6.13 -50.12 8.18
C THR A 22 7.26 -49.15 7.85
N VAL A 23 8.30 -49.62 7.15
CA VAL A 23 9.40 -48.76 6.70
C VAL A 23 8.90 -47.69 5.73
N GLY A 24 8.02 -48.07 4.78
CA GLY A 24 7.38 -47.13 3.87
C GLY A 24 6.53 -46.07 4.58
N LEU A 25 5.74 -46.48 5.57
CA LEU A 25 4.90 -45.57 6.36
C LEU A 25 5.74 -44.56 7.15
N ILE A 26 6.80 -45.03 7.82
CA ILE A 26 7.71 -44.16 8.56
C ILE A 26 8.42 -43.20 7.59
N GLY A 27 8.90 -43.70 6.44
CA GLY A 27 9.53 -42.89 5.41
C GLY A 27 8.61 -41.79 4.88
N ALA A 28 7.34 -42.12 4.62
CA ALA A 28 6.35 -41.15 4.16
C ALA A 28 6.07 -40.05 5.20
N ILE A 29 5.95 -40.42 6.49
CA ILE A 29 5.75 -39.46 7.57
C ILE A 29 6.97 -38.54 7.72
N LEU A 30 8.19 -39.09 7.68
CA LEU A 30 9.42 -38.31 7.76
C LEU A 30 9.57 -37.36 6.57
N MET A 31 9.22 -37.81 5.36
CA MET A 31 9.27 -36.98 4.16
C MET A 31 8.25 -35.84 4.24
N LEU A 32 7.04 -36.12 4.71
CA LEU A 32 6.04 -35.08 4.97
C LEU A 32 6.51 -34.08 6.04
N ALA A 33 7.11 -34.58 7.14
CA ALA A 33 7.65 -33.74 8.20
C ALA A 33 8.77 -32.82 7.68
N LEU A 34 9.66 -33.31 6.82
CA LEU A 34 10.70 -32.53 6.15
C LEU A 34 10.11 -31.42 5.26
N LEU A 35 9.06 -31.73 4.49
CA LEU A 35 8.38 -30.74 3.67
C LEU A 35 7.73 -29.65 4.53
N ILE A 36 6.98 -30.04 5.57
CA ILE A 36 6.35 -29.09 6.50
C ILE A 36 7.40 -28.26 7.22
N PHE A 37 8.47 -28.89 7.69
CA PHE A 37 9.58 -28.21 8.35
C PHE A 37 10.24 -27.18 7.41
N GLY A 38 10.47 -27.54 6.15
CA GLY A 38 10.98 -26.61 5.14
C GLY A 38 10.06 -25.41 4.91
N VAL A 39 8.74 -25.64 4.81
CA VAL A 39 7.74 -24.57 4.67
C VAL A 39 7.74 -23.68 5.91
N VAL A 40 7.72 -24.25 7.12
CA VAL A 40 7.70 -23.48 8.38
C VAL A 40 8.99 -22.68 8.56
N LEU A 41 10.15 -23.26 8.22
CA LEU A 41 11.43 -22.57 8.29
C LEU A 41 11.46 -21.39 7.31
N PHE A 42 11.00 -21.60 6.08
CA PHE A 42 10.90 -20.55 5.07
C PHE A 42 9.91 -19.45 5.49
N GLN A 43 8.79 -19.82 6.11
CA GLN A 43 7.83 -18.85 6.66
C GLN A 43 8.39 -18.10 7.86
N ASN A 44 9.16 -18.73 8.75
CA ASN A 44 9.79 -18.07 9.90
C ASN A 44 10.88 -17.09 9.46
N VAL A 45 11.70 -17.45 8.46
CA VAL A 45 12.70 -16.53 7.91
C VAL A 45 12.03 -15.35 7.21
N GLN A 46 10.95 -15.60 6.46
CA GLN A 46 10.16 -14.51 5.87
C GLN A 46 9.43 -13.68 6.92
N ALA A 47 8.93 -14.25 8.02
CA ALA A 47 8.23 -13.50 9.05
C ALA A 47 9.13 -12.44 9.70
N LEU A 48 10.41 -12.77 9.90
CA LEU A 48 11.41 -11.83 10.41
C LEU A 48 11.70 -10.69 9.41
N GLU A 49 11.64 -10.97 8.10
CA GLU A 49 11.82 -9.95 7.06
C GLU A 49 10.54 -9.19 6.69
N ILE A 50 9.35 -9.77 6.85
CA ILE A 50 8.06 -9.12 6.56
C ILE A 50 7.79 -8.05 7.61
N GLU A 51 8.17 -8.27 8.88
CA GLU A 51 8.05 -7.23 9.92
C GLU A 51 8.91 -5.99 9.58
N GLU A 52 10.07 -6.18 8.95
CA GLU A 52 10.94 -5.07 8.52
C GLU A 52 10.53 -4.50 7.14
N LYS A 53 10.05 -5.36 6.21
CA LYS A 53 9.61 -4.98 4.85
C LYS A 53 8.24 -4.34 4.79
N VAL A 54 7.36 -4.54 5.78
CA VAL A 54 6.10 -3.76 5.90
C VAL A 54 6.41 -2.29 6.27
N PHE A 55 7.58 -2.00 6.84
CA PHE A 55 8.05 -0.63 7.05
C PHE A 55 8.82 -0.03 5.86
N THR A 56 9.43 -0.84 4.99
CA THR A 56 10.17 -0.34 3.80
C THR A 56 9.40 -0.45 2.48
N GLY A 57 8.39 -1.31 2.40
CA GLY A 57 7.49 -1.48 1.25
C GLY A 57 6.23 -0.63 1.38
N ARG A 58 6.37 0.70 1.48
CA ARG A 58 5.20 1.57 1.30
C ARG A 58 4.64 1.32 -0.12
N PRO A 59 3.36 0.98 -0.28
CA PRO A 59 2.76 0.74 -1.59
C PRO A 59 3.09 1.91 -2.51
N VAL A 60 3.65 1.63 -3.68
CA VAL A 60 4.18 2.65 -4.60
C VAL A 60 3.10 3.69 -4.96
N GLU A 61 1.84 3.25 -4.99
CA GLU A 61 0.65 4.09 -5.19
C GLU A 61 0.41 5.08 -4.04
N LEU A 62 0.59 4.67 -2.78
CA LEU A 62 0.47 5.55 -1.62
C LEU A 62 1.66 6.51 -1.52
N THR A 63 2.86 6.04 -1.87
CA THR A 63 4.05 6.90 -1.94
C THR A 63 3.88 7.98 -3.00
N GLN A 64 3.37 7.64 -4.19
CA GLN A 64 3.14 8.63 -5.26
C GLN A 64 2.11 9.68 -4.86
N GLN A 65 0.96 9.29 -4.28
CA GLN A 65 -0.03 10.26 -3.81
C GLN A 65 0.54 11.16 -2.72
N GLN A 66 1.35 10.62 -1.82
CA GLN A 66 1.99 11.40 -0.77
C GLN A 66 3.09 12.32 -1.31
N THR A 67 3.83 11.90 -2.34
CA THR A 67 4.78 12.76 -3.04
C THR A 67 4.06 13.90 -3.78
N LEU A 68 2.92 13.63 -4.41
CA LEU A 68 2.10 14.65 -5.06
C LEU A 68 1.50 15.63 -4.04
N GLN A 69 1.03 15.14 -2.90
CA GLN A 69 0.57 15.99 -1.80
C GLN A 69 1.71 16.84 -1.25
N LEU A 70 2.91 16.26 -1.07
CA LEU A 70 4.08 16.97 -0.59
C LEU A 70 4.53 18.06 -1.58
N ALA A 71 4.53 17.76 -2.87
CA ALA A 71 4.82 18.73 -3.93
C ALA A 71 3.80 19.89 -3.93
N SER A 72 2.52 19.58 -3.69
CA SER A 72 1.46 20.60 -3.68
C SER A 72 1.58 21.63 -2.55
N ILE A 73 2.28 21.29 -1.45
CA ILE A 73 2.47 22.16 -0.28
C ILE A 73 3.90 22.73 -0.19
N SER A 74 4.85 22.24 -0.99
CA SER A 74 6.26 22.68 -0.96
C SER A 74 6.63 23.63 -2.10
N GLU A 75 5.76 23.82 -3.10
CA GLU A 75 6.04 24.64 -4.27
C GLU A 75 5.27 25.97 -4.25
N TYR A 76 5.86 27.00 -4.88
CA TYR A 76 5.20 28.27 -5.16
C TYR A 76 4.32 28.13 -6.40
N ARG A 77 3.03 28.49 -6.31
CA ARG A 77 2.09 28.42 -7.44
C ARG A 77 1.01 29.49 -7.34
N TYR A 78 0.58 30.06 -8.46
CA TYR A 78 -0.60 30.92 -8.48
C TYR A 78 -1.88 30.10 -8.29
N ILE A 79 -2.75 30.52 -7.37
CA ILE A 79 -4.07 29.89 -7.15
C ILE A 79 -5.13 30.60 -8.02
N SER A 80 -5.07 31.93 -8.07
CA SER A 80 -5.87 32.77 -8.95
C SER A 80 -5.01 33.97 -9.38
N GLU A 81 -4.70 34.07 -10.67
CA GLU A 81 -3.92 35.17 -11.23
C GLU A 81 -4.74 36.46 -11.30
N ALA A 82 -6.06 36.35 -11.51
CA ALA A 82 -7.00 37.48 -11.52
C ALA A 82 -7.09 38.18 -10.15
N ASP A 83 -7.03 37.40 -9.07
CA ASP A 83 -7.14 37.91 -7.69
C ASP A 83 -5.77 38.18 -7.03
N GLY A 84 -4.67 37.91 -7.74
CA GLY A 84 -3.31 38.03 -7.22
C GLY A 84 -2.98 37.07 -6.06
N VAL A 85 -3.73 35.97 -5.92
CA VAL A 85 -3.59 35.02 -4.80
C VAL A 85 -2.56 33.96 -5.17
N VAL A 86 -1.48 33.91 -4.38
CA VAL A 86 -0.34 33.01 -4.57
C VAL A 86 -0.25 31.99 -3.44
N ALA A 87 -0.05 30.73 -3.78
CA ALA A 87 0.35 29.67 -2.86
C ALA A 87 1.85 29.81 -2.56
N ILE A 88 2.17 29.82 -1.27
CA ILE A 88 3.54 29.78 -0.77
C ILE A 88 3.79 28.43 -0.09
N PRO A 89 5.04 27.92 -0.10
CA PRO A 89 5.39 26.70 0.61
C PRO A 89 5.00 26.78 2.08
N ILE A 90 4.51 25.68 2.65
CA ILE A 90 3.95 25.68 4.01
C ILE A 90 4.96 26.12 5.07
N ASP A 91 6.24 25.75 4.92
CA ASP A 91 7.31 26.15 5.84
C ASP A 91 7.43 27.69 5.87
N ARG A 92 7.34 28.33 4.70
CA ARG A 92 7.39 29.78 4.58
C ARG A 92 6.10 30.43 5.09
N ALA A 93 4.96 29.79 4.88
CA ALA A 93 3.68 30.26 5.42
C ALA A 93 3.70 30.29 6.95
N ILE A 94 4.24 29.24 7.58
CA ILE A 94 4.38 29.15 9.04
C ILE A 94 5.31 30.24 9.55
N ASP A 95 6.48 30.43 8.93
CA ASP A 95 7.42 31.49 9.33
C ASP A 95 6.77 32.89 9.32
N LEU A 96 6.08 33.20 8.23
CA LEU A 96 5.39 34.48 8.07
C LEU A 96 4.21 34.61 9.04
N PHE A 97 3.48 33.52 9.28
CA PHE A 97 2.38 33.49 10.24
C PHE A 97 2.88 33.70 11.67
N VAL A 98 3.94 33.01 12.09
CA VAL A 98 4.54 33.17 13.42
C VAL A 98 5.11 34.57 13.59
N ALA A 99 5.77 35.13 12.57
CA ALA A 99 6.23 36.52 12.60
C ALA A 99 5.06 37.49 12.78
N ARG A 100 3.98 37.33 12.00
CA ARG A 100 2.75 38.12 12.10
C ARG A 100 2.09 38.04 13.48
N VAL A 101 1.97 36.85 14.05
CA VAL A 101 1.37 36.63 15.38
C VAL A 101 2.27 37.18 16.49
N ARG A 102 3.59 37.17 16.33
CA ARG A 102 4.52 37.82 17.26
C ARG A 102 4.37 39.34 17.27
N GLU A 103 4.11 39.95 16.11
CA GLU A 103 3.86 41.38 15.99
C GLU A 103 2.50 41.79 16.55
N ASP A 104 1.46 40.99 16.27
CA ASP A 104 0.11 41.22 16.79
C ASP A 104 -0.55 39.89 17.23
N PRO A 105 -0.60 39.61 18.54
CA PRO A 105 -1.19 38.40 19.09
C PRO A 105 -2.67 38.19 18.76
N ARG A 106 -3.39 39.24 18.34
CA ARG A 106 -4.81 39.15 17.95
C ARG A 106 -5.02 38.45 16.61
N GLN A 107 -3.96 38.29 15.82
CA GLN A 107 -4.01 37.70 14.48
C GLN A 107 -3.77 36.19 14.47
N ALA A 108 -3.77 35.55 15.65
CA ALA A 108 -3.61 34.11 15.80
C ALA A 108 -4.86 33.30 15.38
N SER A 109 -6.00 33.95 15.17
CA SER A 109 -7.22 33.26 14.72
C SER A 109 -7.17 33.04 13.21
N PRO A 110 -7.37 31.79 12.73
CA PRO A 110 -7.56 31.53 11.32
C PRO A 110 -8.75 32.34 10.78
N VAL A 111 -8.62 32.89 9.58
CA VAL A 111 -9.77 33.42 8.85
C VAL A 111 -10.70 32.23 8.60
N ALA A 112 -11.93 32.28 9.11
CA ALA A 112 -12.92 31.27 8.84
C ALA A 112 -13.11 31.14 7.31
N PRO A 113 -13.23 29.92 6.76
CA PRO A 113 -13.51 29.76 5.33
C PRO A 113 -14.74 30.61 4.96
N ALA A 114 -14.65 31.33 3.84
CA ALA A 114 -15.74 32.16 3.34
C ALA A 114 -17.01 31.30 3.31
N SER A 115 -18.06 31.80 3.97
CA SER A 115 -19.33 31.07 4.01
C SER A 115 -19.87 30.96 2.59
N PRO A 116 -20.61 29.88 2.24
CA PRO A 116 -21.16 29.67 0.89
C PRO A 116 -21.94 30.88 0.32
N ASP A 117 -22.42 31.76 1.19
CA ASP A 117 -23.19 32.95 0.84
C ASP A 117 -22.36 34.10 0.21
N GLU A 118 -21.04 34.15 0.40
CA GLU A 118 -20.16 35.16 -0.25
C GLU A 118 -19.70 34.73 -1.66
N GLN A 119 -19.63 33.42 -1.92
CA GLN A 119 -19.32 32.89 -3.25
C GLN A 119 -20.51 33.10 -4.21
N ALA A 120 -21.73 32.90 -3.72
CA ALA A 120 -22.95 33.16 -4.50
C ALA A 120 -23.18 34.64 -4.86
N GLN A 121 -22.69 35.57 -4.03
CA GLN A 121 -22.78 37.02 -4.30
C GLN A 121 -21.75 37.51 -5.31
N SER A 122 -20.60 36.84 -5.40
CA SER A 122 -19.56 37.13 -6.41
C SER A 122 -20.00 36.66 -7.80
N GLU A 123 -20.65 35.50 -7.91
CA GLU A 123 -21.19 34.99 -9.18
C GLU A 123 -22.41 35.79 -9.70
N SER A 124 -23.18 36.42 -8.82
CA SER A 124 -24.36 37.20 -9.22
C SER A 124 -24.06 38.66 -9.61
N MET A 125 -22.82 39.14 -9.39
CA MET A 125 -22.38 40.46 -9.87
C MET A 125 -21.78 40.41 -11.30
N GLU A 126 -21.36 39.23 -11.78
CA GLU A 126 -20.76 39.04 -13.12
C GLU A 126 -21.79 38.75 -14.23
N ALA A 127 -23.07 38.56 -13.88
CA ALA A 127 -24.14 38.37 -14.86
C ALA A 127 -24.69 39.72 -15.39
N THR A 128 -23.87 40.46 -16.15
CA THR A 128 -24.38 41.54 -17.01
C THR A 128 -24.96 40.91 -18.30
N PRO A 129 -26.21 41.18 -18.69
CA PRO A 129 -26.86 40.51 -19.80
C PRO A 129 -26.46 41.17 -21.13
N ASP A 130 -25.40 40.70 -21.77
CA ASP A 130 -25.08 41.10 -23.15
C ASP A 130 -25.76 40.17 -24.17
N THR A 131 -26.93 40.65 -24.63
CA THR A 131 -27.52 40.53 -25.97
C THR A 131 -26.85 39.54 -26.93
N GLN A 132 -27.43 38.35 -27.04
CA GLN A 132 -27.21 37.41 -28.15
C GLN A 132 -27.84 37.97 -29.44
N PRO A 133 -27.11 38.16 -30.57
CA PRO A 133 -27.76 38.46 -31.84
C PRO A 133 -28.37 37.19 -32.43
N ALA A 134 -29.62 37.33 -32.89
CA ALA A 134 -30.44 36.31 -33.49
C ALA A 134 -29.75 35.58 -34.66
N GLY A 135 -29.80 34.24 -34.64
CA GLY A 135 -29.47 33.39 -35.78
C GLY A 135 -30.69 33.13 -36.67
N VAL A 136 -30.49 33.30 -37.98
CA VAL A 136 -31.32 32.85 -39.12
C VAL A 136 -30.32 32.15 -40.06
N PRO A 137 -30.61 30.96 -40.60
CA PRO A 137 -31.47 30.80 -41.78
C PRO A 137 -32.71 29.92 -41.58
#